data_AF-A0A2P6MQI8-F1
#
_entry.id   AF-A0A2P6MQI8-F1
#
_cell.length_a   1.000
_cell.length_b   1.000
_cell.length_c   1.000
_cell.angle_alpha   90.00
_cell.angle_beta   90.00
_cell.angle_gamma   90.00
#
_symmetry.space_group_name_H-M   'P 1'
#
loop_
_entity.id
_entity.type
_entity.pdbx_description
1 polymer ?
#
loop_
_entity_poly.entity_id
_entity_poly.type
_entity_poly.pdbx_seq_one_letter_code
_entity_poly.pdbx_strand_id
1 'polypeptide(L)'
;MLARGLFTKTSLRSKPFGILKSRLSFTAPVSGRAIYGKMQDIEYGNSLEKHKDLNLPRPPPRVIREGDYVLLEGDDHFSKFIQVTTKGHFDFRKKKVKIDALIGQPWGCVFQVDANRKLVRTTESVLRGVKIEASAAEVDRELDDGSVPKDVALDNVAETTKPSVQKLDQDVLRDMKQKGDGGQQIIQALMDNSSTFGEKTEYSKEKYIAKKKKKYQPFVRVLQPEAHSIARSWYRNKPEKICYMREDALAFIMTMSNVQYGSNVGIIETCNGLMLSAVAEKMNGSGNIVDMHPNNSPIVTGLSYLNLSPEELKNIKHISLDYIPEILKRLEGRAPHQPEYNDRVTIKPEEYTTEKAAARAQSIEDVSQLLMDGLDSLIIATRHDPASLLFPVFPLLQLSSPFVVFSPYLQPLAECADRLRSECMAIQVDVVELWTREYQVLPDRTHPEMKMTAQSGYILTGIKVMQDKERRPAKKPRGGRSEEKK
;
A
#
# COMPACT_ATOMS: atom_id res chain seq x y z
N MET A 1 37.32 -41.85 39.07
CA MET A 1 37.51 -43.31 39.24
C MET A 1 36.39 -44.03 38.52
N LEU A 2 36.76 -45.10 37.80
CA LEU A 2 35.95 -45.91 36.87
C LEU A 2 34.87 -46.78 37.55
N ALA A 3 33.75 -47.01 36.83
CA ALA A 3 33.07 -48.32 36.63
C ALA A 3 31.74 -48.06 35.88
N ARG A 4 31.62 -48.27 34.56
CA ARG A 4 31.28 -49.52 33.83
C ARG A 4 30.04 -50.29 34.36
N GLY A 5 28.91 -50.04 33.69
CA GLY A 5 28.20 -51.02 32.86
C GLY A 5 27.18 -51.97 33.50
N LEU A 6 25.94 -51.96 33.00
CA LEU A 6 25.16 -53.17 32.67
C LEU A 6 23.95 -52.82 31.79
N PHE A 7 23.99 -53.33 30.56
CA PHE A 7 22.89 -53.41 29.61
C PHE A 7 22.05 -54.66 29.92
N THR A 8 20.72 -54.55 29.83
CA THR A 8 19.84 -55.70 29.57
C THR A 8 18.91 -55.37 28.42
N LYS A 9 19.03 -56.15 27.34
CA LYS A 9 18.17 -56.17 26.16
C LYS A 9 16.85 -56.90 26.49
N THR A 10 15.73 -56.37 26.03
CA THR A 10 14.57 -57.16 25.61
C THR A 10 14.11 -56.67 24.25
N SER A 11 14.10 -57.62 23.32
CA SER A 11 13.73 -57.49 21.90
C SER A 11 12.27 -57.88 21.75
N LEU A 12 11.50 -57.15 20.95
CA LEU A 12 10.40 -57.72 20.16
C LEU A 12 10.17 -56.87 18.91
N ARG A 13 9.96 -57.59 17.81
CA ARG A 13 10.05 -57.18 16.40
C ARG A 13 8.84 -56.35 15.95
N SER A 14 9.07 -55.35 15.10
CA SER A 14 8.05 -54.80 14.18
C SER A 14 8.58 -54.84 12.74
N LYS A 15 7.70 -55.27 11.82
CA LYS A 15 7.97 -55.47 10.38
C LYS A 15 8.09 -54.12 9.66
N PRO A 16 8.91 -53.98 8.60
CA PRO A 16 9.04 -52.75 7.84
C PRO A 16 7.95 -52.63 6.76
N PHE A 17 7.23 -51.51 6.73
CA PHE A 17 6.47 -51.06 5.56
C PHE A 17 7.39 -50.23 4.65
N GLY A 18 7.35 -50.53 3.36
CA GLY A 18 8.25 -50.00 2.35
C GLY A 18 8.06 -48.51 2.08
N ILE A 19 9.18 -47.78 2.06
CA ILE A 19 9.28 -46.39 1.57
C ILE A 19 10.00 -46.44 0.22
N LEU A 20 9.31 -45.93 -0.82
CA LEU A 20 9.88 -45.69 -2.14
C LEU A 20 11.03 -44.67 -2.02
N LYS A 21 12.23 -45.10 -2.42
CA LYS A 21 13.41 -44.23 -2.55
C LYS A 21 13.34 -43.46 -3.87
N SER A 22 13.22 -42.14 -3.83
CA SER A 22 13.83 -41.27 -4.83
C SER A 22 14.93 -40.45 -4.14
N ARG A 23 16.17 -40.70 -4.56
CA ARG A 23 17.38 -39.99 -4.11
C ARG A 23 17.42 -38.63 -4.76
N LEU A 24 17.59 -37.57 -3.97
CA LEU A 24 18.37 -36.39 -4.35
C LEU A 24 19.04 -35.88 -3.08
N SER A 25 20.34 -36.17 -2.97
CA SER A 25 21.22 -35.73 -1.90
C SER A 25 21.87 -34.41 -2.29
N PHE A 26 21.74 -33.38 -1.46
CA PHE A 26 22.73 -32.30 -1.37
C PHE A 26 22.83 -31.83 0.08
N THR A 27 23.89 -32.29 0.75
CA THR A 27 24.46 -31.69 1.95
C THR A 27 25.54 -30.72 1.51
N ALA A 28 25.45 -29.45 1.89
CA ALA A 28 26.58 -28.52 1.83
C ALA A 28 26.90 -28.01 3.25
N PRO A 29 28.17 -28.03 3.68
CA PRO A 29 28.59 -27.54 4.98
C PRO A 29 28.82 -26.02 4.97
N VAL A 30 28.60 -25.41 6.12
CA VAL A 30 28.94 -24.02 6.43
C VAL A 30 30.44 -23.94 6.73
N SER A 31 31.21 -23.15 5.97
CA SER A 31 32.44 -22.54 6.47
C SER A 31 32.81 -21.29 5.66
N GLY A 32 32.93 -20.17 6.34
CA GLY A 32 33.40 -18.92 5.77
C GLY A 32 34.91 -18.92 5.51
N ARG A 33 35.30 -18.35 4.36
CA ARG A 33 36.61 -17.72 4.18
C ARG A 33 36.50 -16.72 3.02
N ALA A 34 36.75 -15.46 3.35
CA ALA A 34 36.94 -14.39 2.37
C ALA A 34 38.22 -14.66 1.56
N ILE A 35 38.12 -14.63 0.23
CA ILE A 35 39.26 -14.52 -0.67
C ILE A 35 38.88 -13.50 -1.74
N TYR A 36 39.45 -12.30 -1.64
CA TYR A 36 39.51 -11.34 -2.73
C TYR A 36 40.39 -11.94 -3.84
N GLY A 37 39.80 -12.19 -5.01
CA GLY A 37 40.48 -12.64 -6.22
C GLY A 37 40.00 -11.84 -7.41
N LYS A 38 40.94 -11.28 -8.18
CA LYS A 38 40.75 -10.41 -9.34
C LYS A 38 39.74 -10.98 -10.35
N MET A 39 38.70 -10.20 -10.67
CA MET A 39 37.84 -10.43 -11.83
C MET A 39 38.66 -10.11 -13.10
N GLN A 40 39.03 -11.14 -13.85
CA GLN A 40 39.39 -11.04 -15.26
C GLN A 40 38.12 -11.27 -16.09
N ASP A 41 38.02 -10.52 -17.18
CA ASP A 41 36.89 -10.45 -18.10
C ASP A 41 36.46 -11.84 -18.60
N ILE A 42 35.22 -12.22 -18.28
CA ILE A 42 34.53 -13.35 -18.92
C ILE A 42 33.67 -12.73 -20.02
N GLU A 43 34.08 -12.97 -21.28
CA GLU A 43 33.32 -12.64 -22.47
C GLU A 43 31.95 -13.34 -22.41
N TYR A 44 30.88 -12.55 -22.23
CA TYR A 44 29.51 -13.01 -22.41
C TYR A 44 29.26 -13.19 -23.91
N GLY A 45 29.38 -14.42 -24.39
CA GLY A 45 28.91 -14.83 -25.71
C GLY A 45 27.40 -14.56 -25.86
N ASN A 46 27.06 -13.85 -26.94
CA ASN A 46 25.70 -13.51 -27.37
C ASN A 46 24.79 -14.75 -27.45
N SER A 47 23.92 -14.93 -26.45
CA SER A 47 22.76 -15.83 -26.52
C SER A 47 21.42 -15.09 -26.41
N LEU A 48 21.40 -13.80 -26.78
CA LEU A 48 20.21 -12.94 -26.77
C LEU A 48 19.44 -12.89 -28.11
N GLU A 49 19.80 -13.70 -29.11
CA GLU A 49 19.16 -13.63 -30.45
C GLU A 49 18.04 -14.66 -30.70
N LYS A 50 17.65 -15.51 -29.75
CA LYS A 50 16.62 -16.55 -29.99
C LYS A 50 15.21 -16.29 -29.43
N HIS A 51 14.90 -15.08 -28.96
CA HIS A 51 13.55 -14.72 -28.48
C HIS A 51 12.93 -13.50 -29.19
N LYS A 52 13.22 -13.29 -30.48
CA LYS A 52 12.64 -12.19 -31.27
C LYS A 52 11.24 -12.47 -31.88
N ASP A 53 10.73 -13.70 -31.82
CA ASP A 53 9.50 -14.08 -32.56
C ASP A 53 8.32 -14.60 -31.71
N LEU A 54 8.18 -14.16 -30.46
CA LEU A 54 6.88 -14.22 -29.77
C LEU A 54 6.16 -12.90 -29.98
N ASN A 55 5.64 -12.72 -31.19
CA ASN A 55 4.79 -11.59 -31.57
C ASN A 55 3.39 -11.77 -30.97
N LEU A 56 3.31 -11.88 -29.65
CA LEU A 56 2.05 -11.75 -28.94
C LEU A 56 1.62 -10.29 -29.10
N PRO A 57 0.43 -10.01 -29.66
CA PRO A 57 -0.04 -8.64 -29.79
C PRO A 57 -0.03 -8.03 -28.39
N ARG A 58 0.74 -6.94 -28.19
CA ARG A 58 0.64 -6.18 -26.95
C ARG A 58 -0.83 -5.80 -26.80
N PRO A 59 -1.49 -6.13 -25.68
CA PRO A 59 -2.86 -5.71 -25.49
C PRO A 59 -2.92 -4.19 -25.69
N PRO A 60 -3.96 -3.67 -26.36
CA PRO A 60 -4.07 -2.24 -26.59
C PRO A 60 -3.93 -1.51 -25.24
N PRO A 61 -3.23 -0.36 -25.21
CA PRO A 61 -3.04 0.37 -23.97
C PRO A 61 -4.41 0.63 -23.35
N ARG A 62 -4.59 0.26 -22.07
CA ARG A 62 -5.81 0.60 -21.33
C ARG A 62 -5.97 2.12 -21.38
N VAL A 63 -7.04 2.58 -22.00
CA VAL A 63 -7.42 4.00 -22.07
C VAL A 63 -8.54 4.26 -21.08
N ILE A 64 -8.61 5.49 -20.61
CA ILE A 64 -9.66 5.97 -19.71
C ILE A 64 -11.00 5.99 -20.45
N ARG A 65 -12.04 5.44 -19.83
CA ARG A 65 -13.41 5.38 -20.37
C ARG A 65 -14.36 6.24 -19.56
N GLU A 66 -15.51 6.55 -20.15
CA GLU A 66 -16.61 7.13 -19.40
C GLU A 66 -17.10 6.12 -18.34
N GLY A 67 -17.30 6.59 -17.12
CA GLY A 67 -17.65 5.77 -15.96
C GLY A 67 -16.45 5.33 -15.11
N ASP A 68 -15.22 5.39 -15.63
CA ASP A 68 -14.03 5.02 -14.87
C ASP A 68 -13.75 6.04 -13.76
N TYR A 69 -13.39 5.55 -12.58
CA TYR A 69 -12.73 6.34 -11.55
C TYR A 69 -11.27 6.57 -11.91
N VAL A 70 -10.82 7.81 -11.74
CA VAL A 70 -9.42 8.21 -11.94
C VAL A 70 -8.90 8.93 -10.72
N LEU A 71 -7.59 8.82 -10.50
CA LEU A 71 -6.86 9.63 -9.55
C LEU A 71 -6.20 10.80 -10.30
N LEU A 72 -6.62 12.02 -9.99
CA LEU A 72 -5.91 13.22 -10.41
C LEU A 72 -4.87 13.57 -9.36
N GLU A 73 -3.59 13.50 -9.72
CA GLU A 73 -2.48 14.01 -8.90
C GLU A 73 -1.90 15.27 -9.53
N GLY A 74 -1.52 16.24 -8.71
CA GLY A 74 -0.90 17.47 -9.19
C GLY A 74 0.17 17.97 -8.25
N ASP A 75 0.64 19.18 -8.54
CA ASP A 75 1.58 19.87 -7.67
C ASP A 75 1.03 20.06 -6.25
N ASP A 76 1.93 20.18 -5.28
CA ASP A 76 1.60 20.51 -3.88
C ASP A 76 0.75 19.46 -3.17
N HIS A 77 1.02 18.18 -3.44
CA HIS A 77 0.29 17.04 -2.88
C HIS A 77 -1.21 17.03 -3.21
N PHE A 78 -1.65 17.79 -4.24
CA PHE A 78 -3.00 17.72 -4.72
C PHE A 78 -3.30 16.31 -5.21
N SER A 79 -4.32 15.68 -4.62
CA SER A 79 -4.84 14.40 -5.09
C SER A 79 -6.35 14.37 -4.97
N LYS A 80 -7.04 13.87 -6.01
CA LYS A 80 -8.50 13.78 -6.03
C LYS A 80 -8.98 12.58 -6.85
N PHE A 81 -9.81 11.75 -6.24
CA PHE A 81 -10.55 10.69 -6.94
C PHE A 81 -11.83 11.26 -7.54
N ILE A 82 -12.06 10.99 -8.83
CA ILE A 82 -13.27 11.42 -9.54
C ILE A 82 -13.73 10.34 -10.52
N GLN A 83 -15.03 10.24 -10.75
CA GLN A 83 -15.57 9.44 -11.84
C GLN A 83 -15.62 10.28 -13.12
N VAL A 84 -15.07 9.75 -14.21
CA VAL A 84 -15.00 10.44 -15.50
C VAL A 84 -16.34 10.37 -16.21
N THR A 85 -16.87 11.53 -16.59
CA THR A 85 -18.13 11.67 -17.32
C THR A 85 -18.02 12.80 -18.33
N THR A 86 -18.74 12.71 -19.43
CA THR A 86 -18.76 13.71 -20.51
C THR A 86 -19.19 15.12 -20.05
N LYS A 87 -20.01 15.21 -19.00
CA LYS A 87 -20.46 16.49 -18.39
C LYS A 87 -19.80 16.79 -17.05
N GLY A 88 -18.83 15.98 -16.64
CA GLY A 88 -18.21 16.07 -15.33
C GLY A 88 -17.27 17.26 -15.19
N HIS A 89 -17.11 17.70 -13.94
CA HIS A 89 -16.20 18.78 -13.58
C HIS A 89 -15.50 18.45 -12.26
N PHE A 90 -14.34 19.03 -12.04
CA PHE A 90 -13.67 19.00 -10.74
C PHE A 90 -13.11 20.38 -10.37
N ASP A 91 -13.07 20.66 -9.08
CA ASP A 91 -12.40 21.86 -8.57
C ASP A 91 -10.89 21.68 -8.54
N PHE A 92 -10.18 22.60 -9.20
CA PHE A 92 -8.74 22.71 -9.19
C PHE A 92 -8.33 24.17 -9.02
N ARG A 93 -7.56 24.48 -7.97
CA ARG A 93 -7.14 25.85 -7.62
C ARG A 93 -8.31 26.87 -7.64
N LYS A 94 -9.43 26.51 -7.00
CA LYS A 94 -10.67 27.31 -6.91
C LYS A 94 -11.37 27.57 -8.26
N LYS A 95 -11.04 26.83 -9.31
CA LYS A 95 -11.72 26.86 -10.61
C LYS A 95 -12.38 25.52 -10.89
N LYS A 96 -13.58 25.52 -11.47
CA LYS A 96 -14.22 24.32 -12.02
C LYS A 96 -13.63 24.01 -13.39
N VAL A 97 -13.07 22.82 -13.55
CA VAL A 97 -12.39 22.35 -14.77
C VAL A 97 -13.15 21.16 -15.33
N LYS A 98 -13.35 21.11 -16.66
CA LYS A 98 -14.02 20.00 -17.34
C LYS A 98 -13.12 18.76 -17.43
N ILE A 99 -13.71 17.57 -17.37
CA ILE A 99 -12.97 16.29 -17.35
C ILE A 99 -13.15 15.44 -18.62
N ASP A 100 -13.94 15.91 -19.58
CA ASP A 100 -14.25 15.21 -20.82
C ASP A 100 -12.99 14.87 -21.64
N ALA A 101 -11.99 15.74 -21.62
CA ALA A 101 -10.72 15.53 -22.32
C ALA A 101 -9.88 14.35 -21.80
N LEU A 102 -10.26 13.74 -20.67
CA LEU A 102 -9.60 12.54 -20.14
C LEU A 102 -10.01 11.27 -20.88
N ILE A 103 -11.23 11.25 -21.45
CA ILE A 103 -11.77 10.08 -22.12
C ILE A 103 -10.94 9.75 -23.36
N GLY A 104 -10.62 8.47 -23.53
CA GLY A 104 -9.79 7.96 -24.61
C GLY A 104 -8.29 8.19 -24.45
N GLN A 105 -7.85 8.84 -23.35
CA GLN A 105 -6.44 9.06 -23.09
C GLN A 105 -5.81 7.87 -22.35
N PRO A 106 -4.53 7.55 -22.60
CA PRO A 106 -3.79 6.58 -21.80
C PRO A 106 -3.63 7.02 -20.34
N TRP A 107 -3.58 6.06 -19.41
CA TRP A 107 -3.19 6.31 -18.02
C TRP A 107 -1.78 6.91 -17.94
N GLY A 108 -1.54 7.75 -16.93
CA GLY A 108 -0.28 8.46 -16.73
C GLY A 108 -0.12 9.77 -17.51
N CYS A 109 -1.07 10.10 -18.40
CA CYS A 109 -1.03 11.36 -19.14
C CYS A 109 -1.12 12.59 -18.22
N VAL A 110 -0.49 13.67 -18.66
CA VAL A 110 -0.45 14.94 -17.92
C VAL A 110 -1.18 16.03 -18.68
N PHE A 111 -1.89 16.88 -17.96
CA PHE A 111 -2.71 17.95 -18.50
C PHE A 111 -2.43 19.27 -17.81
N GLN A 112 -2.52 20.36 -18.57
CA GLN A 112 -2.60 21.72 -18.04
C GLN A 112 -4.03 22.24 -18.19
N VAL A 113 -4.40 23.19 -17.34
CA VAL A 113 -5.69 23.88 -17.42
C VAL A 113 -5.50 25.15 -18.25
N ASP A 114 -6.21 25.25 -19.37
CA ASP A 114 -6.19 26.44 -20.22
C ASP A 114 -7.01 27.61 -19.63
N ALA A 115 -7.00 28.76 -20.31
CA ALA A 115 -7.78 29.93 -19.91
C ALA A 115 -9.30 29.65 -19.88
N ASN A 116 -9.78 28.71 -20.69
CA ASN A 116 -11.17 28.30 -20.82
C ASN A 116 -11.58 27.20 -19.84
N ARG A 117 -10.71 26.84 -18.88
CA ARG A 117 -10.94 25.81 -17.86
C ARG A 117 -11.12 24.40 -18.44
N LYS A 118 -10.49 24.14 -19.57
CA LYS A 118 -10.38 22.81 -20.20
C LYS A 118 -9.02 22.21 -19.93
N LEU A 119 -8.98 20.89 -19.88
CA LEU A 119 -7.73 20.13 -19.79
C LEU A 119 -7.13 20.01 -21.19
N VAL A 120 -5.89 20.47 -21.33
CA VAL A 120 -5.09 20.33 -22.55
C VAL A 120 -3.95 19.37 -22.26
N ARG A 121 -3.86 18.28 -23.04
CA ARG A 121 -2.81 17.28 -22.88
C ARG A 121 -1.45 17.93 -23.12
N THR A 122 -0.52 17.66 -22.22
CA THR A 122 0.87 18.11 -22.30
C THR A 122 1.81 16.93 -22.06
N THR A 123 3.10 17.15 -22.24
CA THR A 123 4.12 16.13 -21.95
C THR A 123 4.89 16.51 -20.70
N GLU A 124 5.45 15.50 -20.01
CA GLU A 124 6.37 15.78 -18.91
C GLU A 124 7.59 16.59 -19.36
N SER A 125 8.04 16.42 -20.60
CA SER A 125 9.15 17.20 -21.14
C SER A 125 8.83 18.69 -21.21
N VAL A 126 7.58 19.06 -21.50
CA VAL A 126 7.11 20.46 -21.52
C VAL A 126 7.00 21.01 -20.09
N LEU A 127 6.57 20.20 -19.13
CA LEU A 127 6.52 20.61 -17.71
C LEU A 127 7.91 20.74 -17.08
N ARG A 128 8.80 19.78 -17.38
CA ARG A 128 10.21 19.81 -16.98
C ARG A 128 10.98 20.89 -17.74
N GLY A 129 10.52 21.29 -18.93
CA GLY A 129 11.21 22.19 -19.86
C GLY A 129 11.64 23.51 -19.23
N VAL A 130 12.92 23.59 -18.87
CA VAL A 130 13.98 24.20 -19.69
C VAL A 130 15.23 23.37 -19.36
N LYS A 131 15.66 22.44 -20.24
CA LYS A 131 17.11 22.32 -20.40
C LYS A 131 17.46 23.68 -20.98
N ILE A 132 18.19 24.49 -20.22
CA ILE A 132 18.84 25.64 -20.83
C ILE A 132 19.58 25.03 -22.01
N GLU A 133 19.39 25.55 -23.22
CA GLU A 133 20.34 25.32 -24.30
C GLU A 133 21.67 25.94 -23.82
N ALA A 134 22.32 25.29 -22.85
CA ALA A 134 23.75 25.16 -22.91
C ALA A 134 23.96 24.44 -24.23
N SER A 135 24.57 25.14 -25.17
CA SER A 135 25.01 24.61 -26.45
C SER A 135 25.39 23.14 -26.29
N ALA A 136 24.86 22.31 -27.17
CA ALA A 136 25.30 20.93 -27.35
C ALA A 136 26.73 20.92 -27.90
N ALA A 137 27.69 21.40 -27.10
CA ALA A 137 29.04 20.90 -27.14
C ALA A 137 29.03 19.67 -26.23
N GLU A 138 29.17 18.50 -26.84
CA GLU A 138 29.67 17.32 -26.14
C GLU A 138 31.05 17.71 -25.57
N VAL A 139 31.05 18.24 -24.34
CA VAL A 139 32.27 18.33 -23.55
C VAL A 139 32.38 16.99 -22.86
N ASP A 140 33.17 16.13 -23.50
CA ASP A 140 33.87 15.03 -22.85
C ASP A 140 34.37 15.56 -21.51
N ARG A 141 33.75 15.12 -20.41
CA ARG A 141 34.24 15.47 -19.07
C ARG A 141 35.43 14.57 -18.79
N GLU A 142 36.53 14.86 -19.48
CA GLU A 142 37.84 14.55 -18.94
C GLU A 142 37.94 15.24 -17.57
N LEU A 143 38.45 14.47 -16.61
CA LEU A 143 38.72 14.89 -15.25
C LEU A 143 39.84 15.95 -15.27
N ASP A 144 39.50 17.20 -15.55
CA ASP A 144 40.41 18.33 -15.38
C ASP A 144 40.34 18.82 -13.93
N ASP A 145 41.49 18.71 -13.28
CA ASP A 145 41.81 19.17 -11.94
C ASP A 145 41.74 20.71 -11.88
N GLY A 146 40.73 21.22 -11.16
CA GLY A 146 40.87 22.49 -10.46
C GLY A 146 40.47 23.78 -11.19
N SER A 147 39.91 23.74 -12.40
CA SER A 147 39.46 24.98 -13.07
C SER A 147 37.97 25.28 -12.81
N VAL A 148 37.70 26.20 -11.88
CA VAL A 148 36.35 26.72 -11.59
C VAL A 148 35.86 27.56 -12.79
N PRO A 149 34.68 27.29 -13.37
CA PRO A 149 34.15 28.10 -14.48
C PRO A 149 33.96 29.57 -14.06
N LYS A 150 34.52 30.50 -14.86
CA LYS A 150 34.62 31.94 -14.55
C LYS A 150 33.30 32.72 -14.48
N ASP A 151 32.19 32.14 -14.92
CA ASP A 151 30.90 32.85 -15.06
C ASP A 151 29.81 32.39 -14.09
N VAL A 152 30.15 31.58 -13.07
CA VAL A 152 29.19 31.11 -12.07
C VAL A 152 29.29 31.99 -10.84
N ALA A 153 28.20 32.63 -10.43
CA ALA A 153 28.15 33.29 -9.13
C ALA A 153 28.40 32.24 -8.04
N LEU A 154 29.54 32.36 -7.35
CA LEU A 154 30.02 31.38 -6.36
C LEU A 154 29.41 31.60 -4.97
N ASP A 155 29.00 32.82 -4.68
CA ASP A 155 28.44 33.18 -3.38
C ASP A 155 27.33 34.23 -3.51
N ASN A 156 26.53 34.36 -2.44
CA ASN A 156 25.49 35.38 -2.33
C ASN A 156 25.97 36.59 -1.50
N VAL A 157 27.29 36.77 -1.33
CA VAL A 157 27.84 37.83 -0.45
C VAL A 157 27.46 39.22 -0.96
N ALA A 158 27.28 39.36 -2.28
CA ALA A 158 26.82 40.58 -2.93
C ALA A 158 25.29 40.71 -3.08
N GLU A 159 24.47 39.72 -2.67
CA GLU A 159 23.00 39.84 -2.61
C GLU A 159 22.61 40.84 -1.50
N THR A 160 22.75 42.13 -1.80
CA THR A 160 22.27 43.23 -0.98
C THR A 160 20.74 43.17 -0.88
N THR A 161 20.20 43.50 0.30
CA THR A 161 18.75 43.62 0.58
C THR A 161 18.15 44.81 -0.17
N LYS A 162 18.13 44.76 -1.51
CA LYS A 162 17.50 45.77 -2.35
C LYS A 162 15.97 45.61 -2.24
N PRO A 163 15.22 46.68 -1.93
CA PRO A 163 13.76 46.58 -1.70
C PRO A 163 12.93 46.28 -2.95
N SER A 164 13.48 46.41 -4.17
CA SER A 164 12.80 46.07 -5.44
C SER A 164 13.60 45.11 -6.32
N VAL A 165 13.60 43.82 -5.95
CA VAL A 165 14.26 42.73 -6.70
C VAL A 165 13.53 42.37 -8.01
N GLN A 166 12.24 42.71 -8.11
CA GLN A 166 11.38 42.41 -9.26
C GLN A 166 10.84 43.72 -9.84
N LYS A 167 11.12 43.98 -11.12
CA LYS A 167 10.69 45.20 -11.82
C LYS A 167 9.28 45.09 -12.41
N LEU A 168 8.73 43.88 -12.47
CA LEU A 168 7.39 43.62 -13.03
C LEU A 168 6.30 43.81 -11.96
N ASP A 169 5.34 44.69 -12.24
CA ASP A 169 4.21 44.97 -11.34
C ASP A 169 3.20 43.82 -11.24
N GLN A 170 2.48 43.78 -10.12
CA GLN A 170 1.45 42.76 -9.88
C GLN A 170 0.26 42.86 -10.85
N ASP A 171 -0.08 44.07 -11.28
CA ASP A 171 -1.19 44.29 -12.21
C ASP A 171 -0.84 43.77 -13.61
N VAL A 172 0.39 43.96 -14.08
CA VAL A 172 0.88 43.36 -15.33
C VAL A 172 0.81 41.84 -15.29
N LEU A 173 1.18 41.22 -14.17
CA LEU A 173 1.04 39.76 -13.97
C LEU A 173 -0.41 39.28 -13.95
N ARG A 174 -1.34 40.13 -13.51
CA ARG A 174 -2.77 39.83 -13.53
C ARG A 174 -3.29 39.90 -14.96
N ASP A 175 -2.86 40.89 -15.72
CA ASP A 175 -3.24 41.08 -17.12
C ASP A 175 -2.71 39.94 -18.00
N MET A 176 -1.45 39.53 -17.84
CA MET A 176 -0.89 38.38 -18.57
C MET A 176 -1.73 37.10 -18.33
N LYS A 177 -2.18 36.88 -17.08
CA LYS A 177 -3.06 35.75 -16.76
C LYS A 177 -4.46 35.88 -17.34
N GLN A 178 -5.00 37.09 -17.44
CA GLN A 178 -6.32 37.34 -18.03
C GLN A 178 -6.30 37.21 -19.55
N LYS A 179 -5.22 37.65 -20.20
CA LYS A 179 -4.97 37.46 -21.63
C LYS A 179 -4.76 35.99 -22.01
N GLY A 180 -4.45 35.14 -21.03
CA GLY A 180 -4.22 33.71 -21.24
C GLY A 180 -2.80 33.38 -21.68
N ASP A 181 -1.83 34.27 -21.40
CA ASP A 181 -0.42 34.02 -21.69
C ASP A 181 0.01 32.70 -21.03
N GLY A 182 0.78 31.91 -21.78
CA GLY A 182 1.23 30.61 -21.33
C GLY A 182 2.06 30.73 -20.05
N GLY A 183 1.91 29.80 -19.11
CA GLY A 183 2.65 29.84 -17.85
C GLY A 183 4.17 29.94 -18.04
N GLN A 184 4.70 29.44 -19.17
CA GLN A 184 6.10 29.58 -19.55
C GLN A 184 6.50 31.02 -19.85
N GLN A 185 5.67 31.75 -20.59
CA GLN A 185 5.91 33.16 -20.93
C GLN A 185 5.92 34.03 -19.67
N ILE A 186 5.01 33.76 -18.73
CA ILE A 186 4.98 34.46 -17.43
C ILE A 186 6.27 34.20 -16.64
N ILE A 187 6.78 32.96 -16.66
CA ILE A 187 8.02 32.62 -15.96
C ILE A 187 9.22 33.32 -16.61
N GLN A 188 9.29 33.33 -17.94
CA GLN A 188 10.35 34.02 -18.69
C GLN A 188 10.35 35.52 -18.40
N ALA A 189 9.20 36.19 -18.50
CA ALA A 189 9.07 37.61 -18.17
C ALA A 189 9.49 37.91 -16.72
N LEU A 190 9.20 37.02 -15.77
CA LEU A 190 9.63 37.15 -14.37
C LEU A 190 11.13 36.96 -14.15
N MET A 191 11.81 36.21 -15.03
CA MET A 191 13.28 36.05 -15.00
C MET A 191 13.95 37.29 -15.61
N ASP A 192 13.50 37.71 -16.79
CA ASP A 192 14.07 38.85 -17.52
C ASP A 192 13.95 40.18 -16.74
N ASN A 193 12.92 40.32 -15.91
CA ASN A 193 12.68 41.51 -15.09
C ASN A 193 13.24 41.42 -13.66
N SER A 194 13.95 40.35 -13.32
CA SER A 194 14.59 40.21 -12.00
C SER A 194 16.03 40.71 -12.04
N SER A 195 16.32 41.76 -11.27
CA SER A 195 17.66 42.34 -11.18
C SER A 195 18.70 41.41 -10.56
N THR A 196 18.28 40.48 -9.69
CA THR A 196 19.17 39.56 -8.98
C THR A 196 19.23 38.16 -9.61
N PHE A 197 18.45 37.88 -10.65
CA PHE A 197 18.35 36.49 -11.15
C PHE A 197 19.65 36.02 -11.80
N GLY A 198 20.34 36.90 -12.53
CA GLY A 198 21.66 36.61 -13.12
C GLY A 198 22.75 36.37 -12.06
N GLU A 199 22.69 37.09 -10.94
CA GLU A 199 23.65 37.04 -9.83
C GLU A 199 23.49 35.81 -8.91
N LYS A 200 22.44 35.00 -9.10
CA LYS A 200 22.17 33.82 -8.27
C LYS A 200 23.05 32.64 -8.66
N THR A 201 23.40 31.82 -7.68
CA THR A 201 23.94 30.47 -7.93
C THR A 201 22.97 29.63 -8.76
N GLU A 202 23.49 28.64 -9.50
CA GLU A 202 22.67 27.75 -10.35
C GLU A 202 21.57 27.04 -9.55
N TYR A 203 21.88 26.53 -8.35
CA TYR A 203 20.88 25.92 -7.48
C TYR A 203 19.79 26.92 -7.04
N SER A 204 20.13 28.19 -6.85
CA SER A 204 19.18 29.24 -6.50
C SER A 204 18.29 29.63 -7.69
N LYS A 205 18.85 29.65 -8.91
CA LYS A 205 18.08 29.84 -10.15
C LYS A 205 17.09 28.69 -10.35
N GLU A 206 17.53 27.45 -10.22
CA GLU A 206 16.65 26.27 -10.31
C GLU A 206 15.53 26.29 -9.26
N LYS A 207 15.87 26.60 -8.00
CA LYS A 207 14.89 26.74 -6.91
C LYS A 207 13.87 27.84 -7.21
N TYR A 208 14.32 28.97 -7.79
CA TYR A 208 13.44 30.04 -8.23
C TYR A 208 12.50 29.57 -9.35
N ILE A 209 13.05 28.95 -10.41
CA ILE A 209 12.25 28.42 -11.54
C ILE A 209 11.23 27.41 -11.05
N ALA A 210 11.62 26.43 -10.23
CA ALA A 210 10.72 25.42 -9.67
C ALA A 210 9.56 26.06 -8.88
N LYS A 211 9.85 27.08 -8.07
CA LYS A 211 8.83 27.85 -7.34
C LYS A 211 7.87 28.58 -8.29
N LYS A 212 8.37 29.14 -9.40
CA LYS A 212 7.53 29.83 -10.38
C LYS A 212 6.70 28.84 -11.22
N LYS A 213 7.28 27.71 -11.65
CA LYS A 213 6.56 26.62 -12.33
C LYS A 213 5.37 26.12 -11.51
N LYS A 214 5.60 25.79 -10.24
CA LYS A 214 4.53 25.39 -9.31
C LYS A 214 3.39 26.42 -9.25
N LYS A 215 3.68 27.71 -9.38
CA LYS A 215 2.66 28.77 -9.32
C LYS A 215 1.95 29.02 -10.66
N TYR A 216 2.68 29.08 -11.76
CA TYR A 216 2.20 29.59 -13.06
C TYR A 216 1.97 28.51 -14.12
N GLN A 217 2.50 27.29 -13.93
CA GLN A 217 2.30 26.13 -14.81
C GLN A 217 1.72 24.92 -14.05
N PRO A 218 0.57 25.06 -13.38
CA PRO A 218 -0.02 23.93 -12.68
C PRO A 218 -0.44 22.84 -13.66
N PHE A 219 -0.17 21.60 -13.28
CA PHE A 219 -0.59 20.44 -14.04
C PHE A 219 -1.34 19.44 -13.16
N VAL A 220 -2.06 18.53 -13.83
CA VAL A 220 -2.63 17.33 -13.24
C VAL A 220 -2.23 16.12 -14.07
N ARG A 221 -1.68 15.10 -13.43
CA ARG A 221 -1.47 13.76 -13.96
C ARG A 221 -2.68 12.91 -13.63
N VAL A 222 -3.12 12.11 -14.60
CA VAL A 222 -4.23 11.18 -14.41
C VAL A 222 -3.69 9.78 -14.27
N LEU A 223 -3.94 9.17 -13.11
CA LEU A 223 -3.46 7.85 -12.74
C LEU A 223 -4.62 6.89 -12.54
N GLN A 224 -4.34 5.61 -12.75
CA GLN A 224 -5.24 4.55 -12.36
C GLN A 224 -5.28 4.50 -10.82
N PRO A 225 -6.47 4.47 -10.20
CA PRO A 225 -6.56 4.24 -8.76
C PRO A 225 -6.10 2.83 -8.41
N GLU A 226 -5.15 2.77 -7.49
CA GLU A 226 -4.64 1.56 -6.85
C GLU A 226 -4.76 1.71 -5.33
N ALA A 227 -4.84 0.62 -4.58
CA ALA A 227 -4.93 0.63 -3.12
C ALA A 227 -3.76 1.42 -2.49
N HIS A 228 -2.55 1.29 -3.04
CA HIS A 228 -1.39 2.10 -2.63
C HIS A 228 -1.63 3.60 -2.83
N SER A 229 -2.14 4.00 -3.98
CA SER A 229 -2.45 5.41 -4.29
C SER A 229 -3.58 5.96 -3.41
N ILE A 230 -4.56 5.14 -3.06
CA ILE A 230 -5.64 5.46 -2.13
C ILE A 230 -5.09 5.69 -0.73
N ALA A 231 -4.27 4.78 -0.21
CA ALA A 231 -3.61 4.92 1.08
C ALA A 231 -2.79 6.21 1.15
N ARG A 232 -1.90 6.43 0.17
CA ARG A 232 -1.04 7.61 0.09
C ARG A 232 -1.84 8.93 0.04
N SER A 233 -2.87 8.97 -0.80
CA SER A 233 -3.74 10.14 -0.98
C SER A 233 -4.55 10.44 0.28
N TRP A 234 -5.15 9.42 0.90
CA TRP A 234 -5.92 9.59 2.13
C TRP A 234 -5.02 9.90 3.32
N TYR A 235 -3.86 9.27 3.49
CA TYR A 235 -2.93 9.59 4.57
C TYR A 235 -2.51 11.07 4.54
N ARG A 236 -2.25 11.63 3.34
CA ARG A 236 -1.82 13.02 3.20
C ARG A 236 -2.94 14.04 3.41
N ASN A 237 -4.16 13.73 2.97
CA ASN A 237 -5.25 14.71 2.95
C ASN A 237 -6.34 14.50 4.01
N LYS A 238 -6.60 13.24 4.37
CA LYS A 238 -7.70 12.79 5.24
C LYS A 238 -7.29 11.55 6.05
N PRO A 239 -6.17 11.59 6.80
CA PRO A 239 -5.61 10.41 7.47
C PRO A 239 -6.57 9.79 8.48
N GLU A 240 -7.48 10.59 9.05
CA GLU A 240 -8.50 10.13 9.97
C GLU A 240 -9.35 9.03 9.36
N LYS A 241 -9.61 9.05 8.03
CA LYS A 241 -10.44 8.06 7.32
C LYS A 241 -9.87 6.66 7.31
N ILE A 242 -8.55 6.53 7.43
CA ILE A 242 -7.82 5.27 7.34
C ILE A 242 -7.08 4.94 8.64
N CYS A 243 -7.61 5.42 9.77
CA CYS A 243 -6.99 5.20 11.08
C CYS A 243 -5.53 5.65 11.16
N TYR A 244 -5.16 6.68 10.40
CA TYR A 244 -3.78 7.17 10.26
C TYR A 244 -2.80 6.10 9.74
N MET A 245 -3.29 5.08 9.02
CA MET A 245 -2.46 4.09 8.36
C MET A 245 -1.71 4.71 7.18
N ARG A 246 -0.38 4.60 7.18
CA ARG A 246 0.47 5.03 6.07
C ARG A 246 0.64 3.91 5.04
N GLU A 247 1.01 4.26 3.81
CA GLU A 247 1.16 3.31 2.70
C GLU A 247 2.17 2.17 2.95
N ASP A 248 3.20 2.39 3.76
CA ASP A 248 4.17 1.36 4.17
C ASP A 248 3.57 0.36 5.16
N ALA A 249 2.73 0.83 6.09
CA ALA A 249 1.96 -0.07 6.96
C ALA A 249 0.99 -0.93 6.16
N LEU A 250 0.30 -0.36 5.16
CA LEU A 250 -0.55 -1.14 4.26
C LEU A 250 0.25 -2.25 3.55
N ALA A 251 1.41 -1.91 2.98
CA ALA A 251 2.27 -2.87 2.29
C ALA A 251 2.76 -4.00 3.22
N PHE A 252 3.12 -3.66 4.46
CA PHE A 252 3.53 -4.64 5.46
C PHE A 252 2.37 -5.55 5.87
N ILE A 253 1.18 -5.00 6.11
CA ILE A 253 -0.02 -5.79 6.43
C ILE A 253 -0.31 -6.77 5.28
N MET A 254 -0.29 -6.32 4.03
CA MET A 254 -0.54 -7.16 2.86
C MET A 254 0.52 -8.24 2.62
N THR A 255 1.73 -8.05 3.17
CA THR A 255 2.81 -9.03 3.15
C THR A 255 2.60 -10.07 4.25
N MET A 256 2.37 -9.62 5.48
CA MET A 256 2.22 -10.49 6.65
C MET A 256 0.90 -11.25 6.68
N SER A 257 -0.13 -10.76 5.99
CA SER A 257 -1.40 -11.47 5.82
C SER A 257 -1.31 -12.63 4.84
N ASN A 258 -0.23 -12.71 4.03
CA ASN A 258 -0.04 -13.74 3.02
C ASN A 258 -1.29 -13.93 2.12
N VAL A 259 -1.97 -12.84 1.77
CA VAL A 259 -3.10 -12.88 0.82
C VAL A 259 -2.57 -13.32 -0.54
N GLN A 260 -3.13 -14.40 -1.08
CA GLN A 260 -2.74 -14.99 -2.36
C GLN A 260 -3.96 -15.19 -3.26
N TYR A 261 -3.69 -15.51 -4.54
CA TYR A 261 -4.72 -15.93 -5.47
C TYR A 261 -5.43 -17.19 -4.93
N GLY A 262 -6.76 -17.15 -4.82
CA GLY A 262 -7.56 -18.27 -4.35
C GLY A 262 -7.77 -18.33 -2.83
N SER A 263 -7.19 -17.42 -2.04
CA SER A 263 -7.37 -17.39 -0.58
C SER A 263 -8.80 -17.05 -0.15
N ASN A 264 -9.21 -17.56 1.01
CA ASN A 264 -10.40 -17.11 1.74
C ASN A 264 -9.98 -16.10 2.83
N VAL A 265 -10.23 -14.82 2.61
CA VAL A 265 -9.71 -13.74 3.47
C VAL A 265 -10.83 -13.08 4.25
N GLY A 266 -10.71 -13.03 5.57
CA GLY A 266 -11.59 -12.26 6.44
C GLY A 266 -11.03 -10.87 6.71
N ILE A 267 -11.88 -9.85 6.59
CA ILE A 267 -11.52 -8.45 6.83
C ILE A 267 -12.47 -7.85 7.86
N ILE A 268 -11.94 -7.15 8.85
CA ILE A 268 -12.71 -6.24 9.71
C ILE A 268 -12.03 -4.88 9.66
N GLU A 269 -12.66 -3.89 9.04
CA GLU A 269 -12.05 -2.56 8.93
C GLU A 269 -12.98 -1.40 9.25
N THR A 270 -12.37 -0.30 9.72
CA THR A 270 -12.99 1.03 9.73
C THR A 270 -12.14 2.05 8.95
N CYS A 271 -11.38 1.55 7.96
CA CYS A 271 -10.49 2.32 7.08
C CYS A 271 -11.14 2.69 5.73
N ASN A 272 -12.46 2.87 5.74
CA ASN A 272 -13.24 3.37 4.60
C ASN A 272 -13.14 2.53 3.31
N GLY A 273 -12.95 1.21 3.46
CA GLY A 273 -12.80 0.25 2.38
C GLY A 273 -11.36 0.08 1.87
N LEU A 274 -10.34 0.66 2.54
CA LEU A 274 -8.95 0.59 2.07
C LEU A 274 -8.40 -0.84 2.11
N MET A 275 -8.62 -1.57 3.22
CA MET A 275 -8.12 -2.94 3.34
C MET A 275 -8.84 -3.86 2.37
N LEU A 276 -10.16 -3.71 2.24
CA LEU A 276 -10.95 -4.41 1.25
C LEU A 276 -10.44 -4.15 -0.18
N SER A 277 -10.10 -2.91 -0.50
CA SER A 277 -9.51 -2.54 -1.79
C SER A 277 -8.19 -3.25 -2.04
N ALA A 278 -7.27 -3.23 -1.07
CA ALA A 278 -5.94 -3.82 -1.20
C ALA A 278 -6.00 -5.34 -1.38
N VAL A 279 -6.90 -6.01 -0.65
CA VAL A 279 -7.13 -7.45 -0.78
C VAL A 279 -7.77 -7.78 -2.14
N ALA A 280 -8.81 -7.03 -2.55
CA ALA A 280 -9.48 -7.22 -3.84
C ALA A 280 -8.51 -7.04 -5.02
N GLU A 281 -7.69 -5.99 -4.99
CA GLU A 281 -6.66 -5.74 -5.99
C GLU A 281 -5.65 -6.90 -6.08
N LYS A 282 -5.18 -7.40 -4.93
CA LYS A 282 -4.21 -8.51 -4.89
C LYS A 282 -4.80 -9.85 -5.33
N MET A 283 -6.08 -10.09 -5.05
CA MET A 283 -6.76 -11.34 -5.38
C MET A 283 -7.27 -11.39 -6.82
N ASN A 284 -7.46 -10.24 -7.47
CA ASN A 284 -7.85 -10.12 -8.89
C ASN A 284 -9.02 -11.07 -9.26
N GLY A 285 -10.06 -11.07 -8.42
CA GLY A 285 -11.27 -11.86 -8.61
C GLY A 285 -11.16 -13.35 -8.31
N SER A 286 -10.10 -13.84 -7.66
CA SER A 286 -9.95 -15.25 -7.27
C SER A 286 -10.00 -15.46 -5.77
N GLY A 287 -10.59 -16.57 -5.31
CA GLY A 287 -10.81 -16.85 -3.89
C GLY A 287 -12.07 -16.13 -3.38
N ASN A 288 -12.16 -15.93 -2.07
CA ASN A 288 -13.28 -15.23 -1.46
C ASN A 288 -12.81 -14.18 -0.45
N ILE A 289 -13.47 -13.02 -0.44
CA ILE A 289 -13.21 -11.95 0.52
C ILE A 289 -14.47 -11.74 1.35
N VAL A 290 -14.37 -11.89 2.67
CA VAL A 290 -15.48 -11.67 3.60
C VAL A 290 -15.20 -10.42 4.43
N ASP A 291 -15.88 -9.34 4.09
CA ASP A 291 -15.91 -8.09 4.84
C ASP A 291 -16.93 -8.19 5.98
N MET A 292 -16.42 -8.37 7.19
CA MET A 292 -17.17 -8.43 8.44
C MET A 292 -17.24 -7.04 9.05
N HIS A 293 -18.41 -6.39 8.97
CA HIS A 293 -18.55 -4.98 9.32
C HIS A 293 -19.40 -4.76 10.59
N PRO A 294 -19.07 -3.77 11.45
CA PRO A 294 -19.88 -3.43 12.64
C PRO A 294 -21.10 -2.55 12.33
N ASN A 295 -21.21 -2.02 11.10
CA ASN A 295 -22.24 -1.05 10.72
C ASN A 295 -23.48 -1.75 10.15
N ASN A 296 -24.61 -1.03 10.02
CA ASN A 296 -25.80 -1.55 9.32
C ASN A 296 -25.52 -1.92 7.85
N SER A 297 -24.52 -1.29 7.22
CA SER A 297 -24.10 -1.51 5.84
C SER A 297 -22.58 -1.46 5.72
N PRO A 298 -21.98 -2.19 4.77
CA PRO A 298 -20.53 -2.16 4.54
C PRO A 298 -20.08 -0.81 4.00
N ILE A 299 -18.87 -0.38 4.37
CA ILE A 299 -18.26 0.87 3.89
C ILE A 299 -17.22 0.53 2.82
N VAL A 300 -17.60 0.71 1.55
CA VAL A 300 -16.82 0.25 0.39
C VAL A 300 -16.26 1.39 -0.48
N THR A 301 -16.04 2.56 0.11
CA THR A 301 -15.60 3.75 -0.66
C THR A 301 -14.30 3.49 -1.43
N GLY A 302 -13.28 2.92 -0.78
CA GLY A 302 -12.03 2.59 -1.47
C GLY A 302 -12.24 1.64 -2.65
N LEU A 303 -13.05 0.60 -2.44
CA LEU A 303 -13.32 -0.44 -3.44
C LEU A 303 -13.94 0.16 -4.70
N SER A 304 -14.84 1.13 -4.53
CA SER A 304 -15.51 1.81 -5.65
C SER A 304 -14.56 2.55 -6.60
N TYR A 305 -13.33 2.87 -6.16
CA TYR A 305 -12.34 3.56 -6.99
C TYR A 305 -11.54 2.65 -7.92
N LEU A 306 -11.45 1.35 -7.63
CA LEU A 306 -10.53 0.44 -8.33
C LEU A 306 -10.98 0.02 -9.75
N ASN A 307 -12.16 0.45 -10.20
CA ASN A 307 -12.74 0.07 -11.50
C ASN A 307 -12.83 -1.46 -11.71
N LEU A 308 -13.15 -2.20 -10.65
CA LEU A 308 -13.27 -3.65 -10.71
C LEU A 308 -14.48 -4.06 -11.56
N SER A 309 -14.31 -5.16 -12.29
CA SER A 309 -15.37 -5.78 -13.06
C SER A 309 -16.43 -6.43 -12.16
N PRO A 310 -17.66 -6.66 -12.66
CA PRO A 310 -18.68 -7.38 -11.92
C PRO A 310 -18.25 -8.80 -11.49
N GLU A 311 -17.37 -9.44 -12.26
CA GLU A 311 -16.83 -10.78 -11.94
C GLU A 311 -15.90 -10.73 -10.73
N GLU A 312 -15.03 -9.71 -10.65
CA GLU A 312 -14.14 -9.50 -9.50
C GLU A 312 -14.94 -9.15 -8.23
N LEU A 313 -16.00 -8.34 -8.38
CA LEU A 313 -16.88 -7.96 -7.27
C LEU A 313 -17.72 -9.12 -6.75
N LYS A 314 -18.02 -10.15 -7.56
CA LYS A 314 -18.86 -11.29 -7.18
C LYS A 314 -18.31 -12.04 -5.96
N ASN A 315 -16.98 -12.09 -5.83
CA ASN A 315 -16.28 -12.85 -4.79
C ASN A 315 -16.07 -12.05 -3.49
N ILE A 316 -16.52 -10.78 -3.47
CA ILE A 316 -16.53 -9.94 -2.28
C ILE A 316 -17.90 -10.08 -1.62
N LYS A 317 -17.90 -10.52 -0.37
CA LYS A 317 -19.07 -10.78 0.45
C LYS A 317 -19.06 -9.91 1.68
N HIS A 318 -20.23 -9.44 2.11
CA HIS A 318 -20.38 -8.58 3.27
C HIS A 318 -21.31 -9.24 4.29
N ILE A 319 -20.94 -9.17 5.57
CA ILE A 319 -21.75 -9.67 6.67
C ILE A 319 -21.62 -8.76 7.89
N SER A 320 -22.72 -8.54 8.61
CA SER A 320 -22.67 -7.83 9.90
C SER A 320 -21.97 -8.71 10.94
N LEU A 321 -21.15 -8.10 11.79
CA LEU A 321 -20.55 -8.76 12.95
C LEU A 321 -21.61 -9.35 13.91
N ASP A 322 -22.85 -8.86 13.87
CA ASP A 322 -23.97 -9.36 14.69
C ASP A 322 -24.32 -10.83 14.41
N TYR A 323 -24.01 -11.33 13.21
CA TYR A 323 -24.27 -12.73 12.84
C TYR A 323 -23.17 -13.70 13.31
N ILE A 324 -21.98 -13.19 13.67
CA ILE A 324 -20.84 -14.02 14.04
C ILE A 324 -21.13 -14.93 15.25
N PRO A 325 -21.76 -14.45 16.35
CA PRO A 325 -22.07 -15.33 17.48
C PRO A 325 -22.95 -16.53 17.11
N GLU A 326 -23.88 -16.36 16.16
CA GLU A 326 -24.72 -17.46 15.69
C GLU A 326 -23.92 -18.48 14.87
N ILE A 327 -23.05 -18.00 13.98
CA ILE A 327 -22.16 -18.83 13.16
C ILE A 327 -21.23 -19.66 14.05
N LEU A 328 -20.66 -19.05 15.09
CA LEU A 328 -19.79 -19.75 16.05
C LEU A 328 -20.51 -20.86 16.82
N LYS A 329 -21.77 -20.63 17.22
CA LYS A 329 -22.58 -21.69 17.87
C LYS A 329 -22.79 -22.89 16.94
N ARG A 330 -23.03 -22.65 15.65
CA ARG A 330 -23.17 -23.71 14.63
C ARG A 330 -21.86 -24.48 14.44
N LEU A 331 -20.73 -23.77 14.48
CA LEU A 331 -19.39 -24.39 14.43
C LEU A 331 -19.10 -25.28 15.63
N GLU A 332 -19.41 -24.83 16.84
CA GLU A 332 -19.21 -25.61 18.08
C GLU A 332 -20.10 -26.86 18.14
N GLY A 333 -21.33 -26.77 17.60
CA GLY A 333 -22.25 -27.92 17.47
C GLY A 333 -21.79 -29.01 16.50
N ARG A 334 -20.75 -28.75 15.70
CA ARG A 334 -20.16 -29.69 14.74
C ARG A 334 -19.16 -30.61 15.46
N ALA A 335 -19.64 -31.54 16.29
CA ALA A 335 -18.84 -32.65 16.78
C ALA A 335 -18.26 -33.47 15.60
N PRO A 336 -17.11 -34.17 15.73
CA PRO A 336 -16.60 -35.06 14.69
C PRO A 336 -17.49 -36.30 14.60
N HIS A 337 -18.65 -36.17 13.95
CA HIS A 337 -19.62 -37.25 13.83
C HIS A 337 -19.46 -37.97 12.48
N GLN A 338 -19.38 -39.30 12.58
CA GLN A 338 -19.55 -40.25 11.48
C GLN A 338 -20.83 -39.93 10.69
N PRO A 339 -20.89 -40.22 9.38
CA PRO A 339 -22.00 -39.82 8.54
C PRO A 339 -23.24 -40.64 8.90
N GLU A 340 -24.09 -40.08 9.75
CA GLU A 340 -25.47 -40.53 9.89
C GLU A 340 -26.41 -39.62 9.11
N TYR A 341 -27.32 -40.31 8.45
CA TYR A 341 -28.29 -39.85 7.47
C TYR A 341 -29.41 -39.04 8.15
N ASN A 342 -29.66 -37.85 7.61
CA ASN A 342 -30.83 -36.97 7.74
C ASN A 342 -31.41 -36.70 9.14
N ASP A 343 -31.37 -35.42 9.52
CA ASP A 343 -32.61 -34.67 9.68
C ASP A 343 -32.39 -33.20 9.27
N ARG A 344 -33.09 -32.76 8.23
CA ARG A 344 -33.13 -31.37 7.80
C ARG A 344 -33.91 -30.58 8.84
N VAL A 345 -33.22 -29.82 9.69
CA VAL A 345 -33.86 -28.84 10.56
C VAL A 345 -34.36 -27.69 9.70
N THR A 346 -35.64 -27.72 9.38
CA THR A 346 -36.35 -26.65 8.69
C THR A 346 -36.45 -25.45 9.64
N ILE A 347 -35.70 -24.39 9.35
CA ILE A 347 -35.95 -23.07 9.94
C ILE A 347 -37.35 -22.66 9.51
N LYS A 348 -38.25 -22.41 10.47
CA LYS A 348 -39.57 -21.86 10.17
C LYS A 348 -39.36 -20.47 9.55
N PRO A 349 -39.76 -20.23 8.29
CA PRO A 349 -39.75 -18.90 7.74
C PRO A 349 -40.79 -18.10 8.52
N GLU A 350 -40.37 -17.11 9.30
CA GLU A 350 -41.25 -15.99 9.57
C GLU A 350 -41.64 -15.41 8.21
N GLU A 351 -42.93 -15.13 8.01
CA GLU A 351 -43.48 -14.69 6.73
C GLU A 351 -42.85 -13.36 6.28
N TYR A 352 -41.78 -13.42 5.49
CA TYR A 352 -41.21 -12.28 4.79
C TYR A 352 -41.76 -12.25 3.36
N THR A 353 -42.71 -11.35 3.12
CA THR A 353 -43.50 -11.21 1.89
C THR A 353 -42.74 -10.64 0.68
N THR A 354 -41.41 -10.80 0.56
CA THR A 354 -40.67 -10.31 -0.61
C THR A 354 -39.50 -11.20 -1.02
N GLU A 355 -39.36 -11.47 -2.33
CA GLU A 355 -38.24 -12.22 -2.94
C GLU A 355 -36.86 -11.68 -2.53
N LYS A 356 -36.77 -10.37 -2.28
CA LYS A 356 -35.54 -9.70 -1.82
C LYS A 356 -35.10 -10.14 -0.41
N ALA A 357 -36.04 -10.41 0.48
CA ALA A 357 -35.73 -10.89 1.83
C ALA A 357 -35.19 -12.33 1.78
N ALA A 358 -35.81 -13.18 0.96
CA ALA A 358 -35.32 -14.54 0.73
C ALA A 358 -33.92 -14.56 0.08
N ALA A 359 -33.67 -13.72 -0.93
CA ALA A 359 -32.35 -13.59 -1.54
C ALA A 359 -31.28 -13.09 -0.55
N ARG A 360 -31.64 -12.17 0.34
CA ARG A 360 -30.75 -11.69 1.42
C ARG A 360 -30.45 -12.81 2.42
N ALA A 361 -31.46 -13.56 2.85
CA ALA A 361 -31.29 -14.68 3.76
C ALA A 361 -30.37 -15.76 3.16
N GLN A 362 -30.59 -16.12 1.89
CA GLN A 362 -29.71 -17.04 1.18
C GLN A 362 -28.26 -16.54 1.11
N SER A 363 -28.06 -15.25 0.78
CA SER A 363 -26.73 -14.67 0.76
C SER A 363 -26.05 -14.69 2.14
N ILE A 364 -26.79 -14.53 3.23
CA ILE A 364 -26.22 -14.60 4.59
C ILE A 364 -25.81 -16.05 4.90
N GLU A 365 -26.61 -17.02 4.51
CA GLU A 365 -26.30 -18.44 4.70
C GLU A 365 -25.07 -18.87 3.89
N ASP A 366 -24.97 -18.44 2.63
CA ASP A 366 -23.81 -18.74 1.77
C ASP A 366 -22.51 -18.19 2.39
N VAL A 367 -22.55 -16.96 2.94
CA VAL A 367 -21.40 -16.34 3.61
C VAL A 367 -21.10 -17.01 4.94
N SER A 368 -22.13 -17.43 5.67
CA SER A 368 -21.98 -18.19 6.92
C SER A 368 -21.27 -19.52 6.64
N GLN A 369 -21.67 -20.24 5.59
CA GLN A 369 -21.00 -21.48 5.19
C GLN A 369 -19.53 -21.24 4.83
N LEU A 370 -19.24 -20.20 4.06
CA LEU A 370 -17.87 -19.83 3.71
C LEU A 370 -17.00 -19.52 4.95
N LEU A 371 -17.55 -18.80 5.94
CA LEU A 371 -16.87 -18.54 7.21
C LEU A 371 -16.65 -19.82 8.02
N MET A 372 -17.57 -20.78 7.94
CA MET A 372 -17.46 -22.08 8.60
C MET A 372 -16.45 -23.02 7.93
N ASP A 373 -16.23 -22.88 6.63
CA ASP A 373 -15.21 -23.64 5.90
C ASP A 373 -13.79 -23.17 6.29
N GLY A 374 -13.67 -21.94 6.79
CA GLY A 374 -12.48 -21.42 7.44
C GLY A 374 -11.70 -20.41 6.59
N LEU A 375 -11.09 -19.44 7.27
CA LEU A 375 -10.32 -18.36 6.64
C LEU A 375 -8.84 -18.74 6.54
N ASP A 376 -8.21 -18.43 5.41
CA ASP A 376 -6.77 -18.58 5.19
C ASP A 376 -5.97 -17.40 5.75
N SER A 377 -6.60 -16.24 5.90
CA SER A 377 -6.00 -15.02 6.46
C SER A 377 -7.06 -14.15 7.12
N LEU A 378 -6.71 -13.52 8.24
CA LEU A 378 -7.55 -12.55 8.94
C LEU A 378 -6.85 -11.19 9.05
N ILE A 379 -7.50 -10.14 8.56
CA ILE A 379 -6.99 -8.76 8.61
C ILE A 379 -7.95 -7.88 9.39
N ILE A 380 -7.45 -7.20 10.43
CA ILE A 380 -8.24 -6.26 11.23
C ILE A 380 -7.56 -4.89 11.22
N ALA A 381 -8.26 -3.85 10.79
CA ALA A 381 -7.75 -2.47 10.80
C ALA A 381 -8.84 -1.51 11.27
N THR A 382 -8.85 -1.21 12.57
CA THR A 382 -10.00 -0.54 13.19
C THR A 382 -9.63 0.60 14.15
N ARG A 383 -10.57 1.52 14.39
CA ARG A 383 -10.54 2.48 15.50
C ARG A 383 -11.12 1.90 16.80
N HIS A 384 -11.84 0.80 16.73
CA HIS A 384 -12.39 0.12 17.90
C HIS A 384 -11.30 -0.67 18.65
N ASP A 385 -11.63 -1.14 19.84
CA ASP A 385 -10.74 -2.04 20.59
C ASP A 385 -10.45 -3.32 19.78
N PRO A 386 -9.19 -3.61 19.40
CA PRO A 386 -8.85 -4.77 18.60
C PRO A 386 -9.15 -6.09 19.31
N ALA A 387 -9.07 -6.15 20.64
CA ALA A 387 -9.35 -7.38 21.38
C ALA A 387 -10.82 -7.79 21.23
N SER A 388 -11.74 -6.82 21.33
CA SER A 388 -13.18 -7.05 21.16
C SER A 388 -13.56 -7.62 19.78
N LEU A 389 -12.72 -7.43 18.75
CA LEU A 389 -12.96 -7.93 17.39
C LEU A 389 -12.18 -9.20 17.09
N LEU A 390 -10.89 -9.25 17.45
CA LEU A 390 -10.01 -10.36 17.12
C LEU A 390 -10.47 -11.67 17.76
N PHE A 391 -10.72 -11.67 19.07
CA PHE A 391 -10.96 -12.92 19.80
C PHE A 391 -12.30 -13.60 19.46
N PRO A 392 -13.42 -12.88 19.24
CA PRO A 392 -14.65 -13.50 18.78
C PRO A 392 -14.52 -14.15 17.40
N VAL A 393 -13.81 -13.54 16.45
CA VAL A 393 -13.69 -14.10 15.09
C VAL A 393 -12.52 -15.07 14.94
N PHE A 394 -11.60 -15.11 15.92
CA PHE A 394 -10.41 -15.96 15.88
C PHE A 394 -10.71 -17.45 15.61
N PRO A 395 -11.81 -18.06 16.11
CA PRO A 395 -12.15 -19.44 15.78
C PRO A 395 -12.37 -19.69 14.28
N LEU A 396 -12.82 -18.70 13.51
CA LEU A 396 -13.07 -18.79 12.06
C LEU A 396 -11.78 -18.88 11.22
N LEU A 397 -10.64 -18.47 11.78
CA LEU A 397 -9.33 -18.58 11.14
C LEU A 397 -8.84 -20.03 11.15
N GLN A 398 -8.29 -20.53 10.04
CA GLN A 398 -7.74 -21.89 10.02
C GLN A 398 -6.43 -22.00 10.83
N LEU A 399 -6.05 -23.23 11.17
CA LEU A 399 -4.75 -23.49 11.78
C LEU A 399 -3.63 -23.20 10.78
N SER A 400 -2.48 -22.74 11.27
CA SER A 400 -1.33 -22.34 10.44
C SER A 400 -1.59 -21.13 9.54
N SER A 401 -2.71 -20.42 9.73
CA SER A 401 -3.04 -19.21 8.98
C SER A 401 -2.55 -17.94 9.69
N PRO A 402 -2.06 -16.94 8.95
CA PRO A 402 -1.68 -15.66 9.51
C PRO A 402 -2.89 -14.81 9.91
N PHE A 403 -2.68 -13.98 10.92
CA PHE A 403 -3.54 -12.84 11.20
C PHE A 403 -2.71 -11.57 11.34
N VAL A 404 -3.31 -10.45 10.97
CA VAL A 404 -2.71 -9.12 11.10
C VAL A 404 -3.73 -8.15 11.69
N VAL A 405 -3.33 -7.43 12.73
CA VAL A 405 -4.16 -6.42 13.39
C VAL A 405 -3.42 -5.09 13.41
N PHE A 406 -4.01 -4.07 12.81
CA PHE A 406 -3.51 -2.71 12.80
C PHE A 406 -4.23 -1.84 13.83
N SER A 407 -3.45 -1.01 14.53
CA SER A 407 -3.97 0.06 15.38
C SER A 407 -3.05 1.28 15.31
N PRO A 408 -3.57 2.52 15.36
CA PRO A 408 -2.74 3.70 15.53
C PRO A 408 -2.03 3.74 16.90
N TYR A 409 -2.44 2.90 17.86
CA TYR A 409 -1.92 2.90 19.22
C TYR A 409 -1.27 1.55 19.58
N LEU A 410 -0.13 1.62 20.29
CA LEU A 410 0.62 0.43 20.73
C LEU A 410 -0.11 -0.36 21.82
N GLN A 411 -0.68 0.33 22.80
CA GLN A 411 -1.21 -0.27 24.02
C GLN A 411 -2.28 -1.36 23.75
N PRO A 412 -3.30 -1.13 22.89
CA PRO A 412 -4.30 -2.16 22.60
C PRO A 412 -3.70 -3.41 21.92
N LEU A 413 -2.66 -3.23 21.09
CA LEU A 413 -1.98 -4.35 20.44
C LEU A 413 -1.10 -5.12 21.42
N ALA A 414 -0.48 -4.45 22.39
CA ALA A 414 0.29 -5.09 23.43
C ALA A 414 -0.60 -5.99 24.31
N GLU A 415 -1.82 -5.55 24.62
CA GLU A 415 -2.82 -6.33 25.37
C GLU A 415 -3.30 -7.55 24.56
N CYS A 416 -3.60 -7.37 23.27
CA CYS A 416 -3.89 -8.50 22.37
C CYS A 416 -2.74 -9.50 22.31
N ALA A 417 -1.49 -9.02 22.20
CA ALA A 417 -0.30 -9.85 22.12
C ALA A 417 -0.08 -10.66 23.41
N ASP A 418 -0.26 -10.05 24.59
CA ASP A 418 -0.16 -10.75 25.88
C ASP A 418 -1.23 -11.85 26.00
N ARG A 419 -2.46 -11.57 25.59
CA ARG A 419 -3.54 -12.56 25.58
C ARG A 419 -3.26 -13.72 24.62
N LEU A 420 -2.86 -13.44 23.38
CA LEU A 420 -2.51 -14.46 22.38
C LEU A 420 -1.39 -15.39 22.87
N ARG A 421 -0.39 -14.84 23.57
CA ARG A 421 0.74 -15.60 24.13
C ARG A 421 0.33 -16.40 25.37
N SER A 422 -0.41 -15.79 26.29
CA SER A 422 -0.83 -16.44 27.55
C SER A 422 -1.80 -17.60 27.31
N GLU A 423 -2.72 -17.45 26.36
CA GLU A 423 -3.67 -18.49 25.94
C GLU A 423 -3.08 -19.46 24.89
N CYS A 424 -1.80 -19.29 24.51
CA CYS A 424 -1.11 -20.13 23.52
C CYS A 424 -1.88 -20.29 22.19
N MET A 425 -2.56 -19.23 21.75
CA MET A 425 -3.41 -19.25 20.55
C MET A 425 -2.63 -19.10 19.24
N ALA A 426 -1.44 -18.52 19.33
CA ALA A 426 -0.62 -18.14 18.18
C ALA A 426 0.88 -18.25 18.47
N ILE A 427 1.66 -18.43 17.41
CA ILE A 427 3.13 -18.33 17.43
C ILE A 427 3.59 -17.12 16.61
N GLN A 428 4.85 -16.71 16.79
CA GLN A 428 5.42 -15.53 16.13
C GLN A 428 4.55 -14.28 16.33
N VAL A 429 4.06 -14.11 17.56
CA VAL A 429 3.23 -12.98 17.96
C VAL A 429 4.13 -11.77 18.16
N ASP A 430 4.17 -10.88 17.18
CA ASP A 430 5.07 -9.71 17.14
C ASP A 430 4.26 -8.43 16.99
N VAL A 431 4.72 -7.35 17.63
CA VAL A 431 4.18 -6.00 17.44
C VAL A 431 5.27 -5.14 16.82
N VAL A 432 5.01 -4.59 15.65
CA VAL A 432 5.97 -3.89 14.80
C VAL A 432 5.52 -2.45 14.58
N GLU A 433 6.48 -1.52 14.61
CA GLU A 433 6.34 -0.15 14.15
C GLU A 433 7.25 0.05 12.93
N LEU A 434 6.78 0.77 11.91
CA LEU A 434 7.52 1.03 10.68
C LEU A 434 7.85 2.50 10.54
N TRP A 435 9.10 2.79 10.19
CA TRP A 435 9.58 4.13 9.92
C TRP A 435 10.05 4.24 8.47
N THR A 436 9.59 5.28 7.78
CA THR A 436 10.02 5.62 6.42
C THR A 436 10.61 7.02 6.39
N ARG A 437 11.58 7.22 5.48
CA ARG A 437 12.28 8.48 5.29
C ARG A 437 12.30 8.83 3.81
N GLU A 438 11.56 9.86 3.42
CA GLU A 438 11.59 10.39 2.05
C GLU A 438 12.89 11.20 1.85
N TYR A 439 13.53 11.02 0.68
CA TYR A 439 14.76 11.72 0.30
C TYR A 439 14.50 12.59 -0.93
N GLN A 440 15.00 13.82 -0.88
CA GLN A 440 15.29 14.59 -2.08
C GLN A 440 16.54 14.00 -2.72
N VAL A 441 16.43 13.60 -3.99
CA VAL A 441 17.56 13.07 -4.77
C VAL A 441 17.74 13.98 -5.98
N LEU A 442 18.66 14.92 -5.85
CA LEU A 442 19.05 15.88 -6.88
C LEU A 442 20.58 15.95 -6.90
N PRO A 443 21.23 16.16 -8.06
CA PRO A 443 22.67 16.38 -8.11
C PRO A 443 23.11 17.43 -7.08
N ASP A 444 24.09 17.06 -6.27
CA ASP A 444 24.70 17.85 -5.18
C ASP A 444 23.73 18.41 -4.11
N ARG A 445 22.48 17.93 -4.09
CA ARG A 445 21.43 18.36 -3.15
C ARG A 445 20.64 17.17 -2.61
N THR A 446 21.31 16.03 -2.46
CA THR A 446 20.68 14.83 -1.91
C THR A 446 20.63 14.90 -0.39
N HIS A 447 19.44 14.97 0.16
CA HIS A 447 19.21 14.96 1.60
C HIS A 447 17.79 14.45 1.92
N PRO A 448 17.55 13.94 3.14
CA PRO A 448 16.20 13.64 3.61
C PRO A 448 15.29 14.87 3.60
N GLU A 449 13.98 14.67 3.42
CA GLU A 449 13.01 15.75 3.62
C GLU A 449 13.12 16.33 5.04
N MET A 450 13.03 17.66 5.16
CA MET A 450 13.27 18.36 6.43
C MET A 450 12.17 18.13 7.47
N LYS A 451 10.94 17.86 7.02
CA LYS A 451 9.78 17.59 7.87
C LYS A 451 9.06 16.35 7.35
N MET A 452 8.90 15.36 8.22
CA MET A 452 8.17 14.14 7.92
C MET A 452 7.46 13.61 9.16
N THR A 453 6.41 12.86 8.94
CA THR A 453 5.73 12.12 10.00
C THR A 453 6.49 10.82 10.25
N ALA A 454 6.85 10.55 11.51
CA ALA A 454 7.57 9.32 11.85
C ALA A 454 6.64 8.10 11.91
N GLN A 455 5.41 8.28 12.40
CA GLN A 455 4.52 7.19 12.81
C GLN A 455 3.64 6.66 11.66
N SER A 456 3.70 5.35 11.40
CA SER A 456 2.78 4.60 10.52
C SER A 456 1.60 3.97 11.25
N GLY A 457 1.60 4.03 12.58
CA GLY A 457 0.82 3.13 13.44
C GLY A 457 1.59 1.86 13.77
N TYR A 458 0.92 0.94 14.46
CA TYR A 458 1.49 -0.31 14.95
C TYR A 458 0.74 -1.49 14.36
N ILE A 459 1.46 -2.59 14.15
CA ILE A 459 0.95 -3.80 13.50
C ILE A 459 1.27 -5.00 14.38
N LEU A 460 0.25 -5.72 14.82
CA LEU A 460 0.34 -7.01 15.48
C LEU A 460 0.21 -8.10 14.43
N THR A 461 1.17 -9.03 14.39
CA THR A 461 1.16 -10.18 13.48
C THR A 461 1.31 -11.48 14.26
N GLY A 462 0.79 -12.57 13.72
CA GLY A 462 1.07 -13.90 14.22
C GLY A 462 0.46 -14.99 13.36
N ILE A 463 0.76 -16.24 13.70
CA ILE A 463 0.22 -17.43 13.03
C ILE A 463 -0.62 -18.21 14.03
N LYS A 464 -1.88 -18.50 13.67
CA LYS A 464 -2.77 -19.29 14.52
C LYS A 464 -2.26 -20.72 14.67
N VAL A 465 -2.25 -21.23 15.89
CA VAL A 465 -1.89 -22.62 16.19
C VAL A 465 -3.00 -23.32 16.97
N MET A 466 -2.92 -24.65 17.03
CA MET A 466 -3.82 -25.45 17.84
C MET A 466 -3.56 -25.14 19.31
N GLN A 467 -4.62 -24.83 20.05
CA GLN A 467 -4.53 -24.67 21.49
C GLN A 467 -4.41 -26.05 22.15
N ASP A 468 -3.30 -26.27 22.83
CA ASP A 468 -3.12 -27.45 23.67
C ASP A 468 -3.80 -27.17 25.02
N LYS A 469 -5.01 -27.72 25.21
CA LYS A 469 -5.83 -27.52 26.43
C LYS A 469 -5.13 -28.03 27.70
N GLU A 470 -4.07 -28.84 27.58
CA GLU A 470 -3.32 -29.40 28.70
C GLU A 470 -2.06 -28.57 29.05
N ARG A 471 -1.64 -27.65 28.17
CA ARG A 471 -0.41 -26.88 28.35
C ARG A 471 -0.67 -25.69 29.27
N ARG A 472 -0.29 -25.83 30.55
CA ARG A 472 -0.34 -24.72 31.53
C ARG A 472 0.50 -23.54 31.02
N PRO A 473 0.02 -22.29 31.18
CA PRO A 473 0.80 -21.12 30.78
C PRO A 473 2.14 -21.10 31.52
N ALA A 474 3.21 -20.76 30.80
CA ALA A 474 4.54 -20.64 31.39
C ALA A 474 4.47 -19.64 32.56
N LYS A 475 4.89 -20.07 33.77
CA LYS A 475 4.93 -19.19 34.95
C LYS A 475 5.76 -17.96 34.61
N LYS A 476 5.20 -16.75 34.76
CA LYS A 476 5.94 -15.49 34.70
C LYS A 476 7.18 -15.63 35.62
N PRO A 477 8.38 -15.22 35.18
CA PRO A 477 9.55 -15.25 36.04
C PRO A 477 9.24 -14.39 37.27
N ARG A 478 9.32 -15.00 38.46
CA ARG A 478 9.11 -14.28 39.72
C ARG A 478 10.14 -13.16 39.78
N GLY A 479 9.67 -11.92 39.84
CA GLY A 479 10.49 -10.73 40.03
C GLY A 479 11.46 -10.94 41.20
N GLY A 480 12.69 -10.48 41.00
CA GLY A 480 13.80 -10.65 41.92
C GLY A 480 13.43 -10.33 43.36
N ARG A 481 13.90 -11.21 44.24
CA ARG A 481 13.88 -11.08 45.70
C ARG A 481 14.40 -9.67 46.06
N SER A 482 13.55 -8.85 46.66
CA SER A 482 13.99 -7.63 47.35
C SER A 482 14.98 -8.04 48.43
N GLU A 483 16.23 -7.59 48.31
CA GLU A 483 17.19 -7.63 49.41
C GLU A 483 16.64 -6.75 50.54
N GLU A 484 16.17 -7.38 51.62
CA GLU A 484 16.01 -6.71 52.90
C GLU A 484 17.40 -6.35 53.41
N LYS A 485 17.72 -5.05 53.36
CA LYS A 485 18.75 -4.47 54.22
C LYS A 485 18.26 -4.49 55.66
N LYS A 486 18.97 -5.23 56.52
CA LYS A 486 19.16 -4.89 57.93
C LYS A 486 20.61 -5.13 58.30
#